data_AF-A0A5C1A768-F1
#
_entry.id   AF-A0A5C1A768-F1
#
_cell.length_a   1.000
_cell.length_b   1.000
_cell.length_c   1.000
_cell.angle_alpha   90.00
_cell.angle_beta   90.00
_cell.angle_gamma   90.00
#
_symmetry.space_group_name_H-M   'P 1'
#
loop_
_entity.id
_entity.type
_entity.pdbx_description
1 polymer ?
#
loop_
_entity_poly.entity_id
_entity_poly.type
_entity_poly.pdbx_seq_one_letter_code
_entity_poly.pdbx_strand_id
1 'polypeptide(L)'
;MSEALARTQTTVAARLSLSMQDYRDLVKRPLLALPPEARTAALNLWVCNQHLKGLESAMPLTARFSVWIDRHGLAVDDAITVMNSMLSPTNMQCFEFSGQLMTKLAAEVAMILDRRRKEKERAEFAAREAQRVADRASPAQLKAVRDQLSQIGAFGD
;
A
#
# COMPACT_ATOMS: atom_id res chain seq x y z
N MET A 1 -9.30 -16.33 -26.60
CA MET A 1 -8.93 -14.98 -26.12
C MET A 1 -10.05 -14.48 -25.22
N SER A 2 -10.23 -15.14 -24.09
CA SER A 2 -9.79 -14.74 -22.73
C SER A 2 -10.74 -13.72 -22.09
N GLU A 3 -11.74 -14.27 -21.40
CA GLU A 3 -12.61 -13.57 -20.44
C GLU A 3 -11.82 -12.78 -19.38
N ALA A 4 -10.52 -13.08 -19.18
CA ALA A 4 -9.64 -12.33 -18.31
C ALA A 4 -9.31 -10.92 -18.86
N LEU A 5 -9.27 -10.73 -20.19
CA LEU A 5 -9.14 -9.40 -20.79
C LEU A 5 -10.45 -8.61 -20.69
N ALA A 6 -11.60 -9.29 -20.86
CA ALA A 6 -12.91 -8.67 -20.69
C ALA A 6 -13.12 -8.22 -19.24
N ARG A 7 -12.81 -9.07 -18.24
CA ARG A 7 -12.90 -8.70 -16.82
C ARG A 7 -11.96 -7.55 -16.47
N THR A 8 -10.71 -7.56 -16.95
CA THR A 8 -9.78 -6.46 -16.69
C THR A 8 -10.24 -5.14 -17.33
N GLN A 9 -10.87 -5.18 -18.52
CA GLN A 9 -11.45 -3.99 -19.15
C GLN A 9 -12.72 -3.50 -18.43
N THR A 10 -13.56 -4.39 -17.90
CA THR A 10 -14.75 -4.01 -17.12
C THR A 10 -14.39 -3.38 -15.77
N THR A 11 -13.31 -3.80 -15.12
CA THR A 11 -12.87 -3.21 -13.84
C THR A 11 -12.22 -1.83 -14.03
N VAL A 12 -11.61 -1.56 -15.19
CA VAL A 12 -10.97 -0.27 -15.50
C VAL A 12 -12.00 0.81 -15.88
N ALA A 13 -13.16 0.41 -16.39
CA ALA A 13 -14.21 1.34 -16.86
C ALA A 13 -15.10 1.93 -15.75
N ALA A 14 -14.97 1.53 -14.48
CA ALA A 14 -16.04 1.76 -13.50
C ALA A 14 -15.86 2.89 -12.46
N ARG A 15 -14.71 3.60 -12.33
CA ARG A 15 -14.52 4.47 -11.14
C ARG A 15 -13.80 5.82 -11.32
N LEU A 16 -13.95 6.47 -12.47
CA LEU A 16 -13.89 7.93 -12.56
C LEU A 16 -14.95 8.46 -13.52
N SER A 17 -16.21 8.06 -13.35
CA SER A 17 -17.32 8.92 -13.78
C SER A 17 -17.53 9.99 -12.70
N LEU A 18 -16.50 10.80 -12.40
CA LEU A 18 -16.67 12.00 -11.59
C LEU A 18 -17.61 12.89 -12.39
N SER A 19 -18.86 13.04 -11.92
CA SER A 19 -19.72 14.02 -12.52
C SER A 19 -19.12 15.42 -12.28
N MET A 20 -19.44 16.37 -13.14
CA MET A 20 -19.04 17.77 -12.90
C MET A 20 -19.55 18.29 -11.55
N GLN A 21 -20.62 17.72 -11.03
CA GLN A 21 -21.17 18.03 -9.71
C GLN A 21 -20.26 17.50 -8.60
N ASP A 22 -19.82 16.24 -8.69
CA ASP A 22 -18.89 15.64 -7.71
C ASP A 22 -17.56 16.40 -7.66
N TYR A 23 -17.05 16.82 -8.83
CA TYR A 23 -15.85 17.66 -8.89
C TYR A 23 -16.06 19.00 -8.17
N ARG A 24 -17.20 19.68 -8.42
CA ARG A 24 -17.52 20.95 -7.74
C ARG A 24 -17.65 20.78 -6.24
N ASP A 25 -18.24 19.68 -5.79
CA ASP A 25 -18.41 19.40 -4.37
C ASP A 25 -17.07 19.08 -3.69
N LEU A 26 -16.17 18.37 -4.38
CA LEU A 26 -14.79 18.16 -3.92
C LEU A 26 -13.97 19.45 -3.88
N VAL A 27 -14.11 20.36 -4.85
CA VAL A 27 -13.44 21.66 -4.82
C VAL A 27 -13.88 22.47 -3.59
N LYS A 28 -15.17 22.41 -3.22
CA LYS A 28 -15.70 23.08 -2.01
C LYS A 28 -15.26 22.40 -0.72
N ARG A 29 -15.09 21.08 -0.74
CA ARG A 29 -14.77 20.27 0.45
C ARG A 29 -13.65 19.25 0.14
N PRO A 30 -12.40 19.69 -0.06
CA PRO A 30 -11.34 18.82 -0.57
C PRO A 30 -10.98 17.65 0.34
N LEU A 31 -11.16 17.81 1.65
CA LEU A 31 -10.92 16.76 2.64
C LEU A 31 -11.85 15.55 2.47
N LEU A 32 -13.00 15.71 1.80
CA LEU A 32 -13.92 14.59 1.52
C LEU A 32 -13.38 13.62 0.48
N ALA A 33 -12.33 13.99 -0.26
CA ALA A 33 -11.62 13.06 -1.14
C ALA A 33 -10.90 11.94 -0.37
N LEU A 34 -10.71 12.08 0.95
CA LEU A 34 -10.00 11.12 1.78
C LEU A 34 -10.94 10.32 2.71
N PRO A 35 -10.54 9.09 3.07
CA PRO A 35 -11.16 8.34 4.16
C PRO A 35 -11.21 9.18 5.46
N PRO A 36 -12.29 9.08 6.27
CA PRO A 36 -12.47 9.88 7.49
C PRO A 36 -11.24 9.92 8.41
N GLU A 37 -10.55 8.79 8.55
CA GLU A 37 -9.38 8.60 9.42
C GLU A 37 -8.19 9.46 8.98
N ALA A 38 -8.03 9.68 7.67
CA ALA A 38 -6.94 10.45 7.10
C ALA A 38 -7.19 11.97 7.07
N ARG A 39 -8.43 12.42 7.29
CA ARG A 39 -8.82 13.83 7.08
C ARG A 39 -8.11 14.79 8.03
N THR A 40 -7.95 14.40 9.29
CA THR A 40 -7.28 15.24 10.30
C THR A 40 -5.80 15.44 9.97
N ALA A 41 -5.11 14.37 9.54
CA ALA A 41 -3.71 14.46 9.15
C ALA A 41 -3.53 15.36 7.91
N ALA A 42 -4.42 15.22 6.91
CA ALA A 42 -4.41 16.06 5.72
C ALA A 42 -4.72 17.54 6.03
N LEU A 43 -5.69 17.79 6.92
CA LEU A 43 -6.02 19.14 7.39
C LEU A 43 -4.82 19.78 8.07
N ASN A 44 -4.17 19.10 9.02
CA ASN A 44 -3.01 19.62 9.74
C ASN A 44 -1.86 19.91 8.77
N LEU A 45 -1.56 18.98 7.87
CA LEU A 45 -0.53 19.16 6.86
C LEU A 45 -0.78 20.39 5.98
N TRP A 46 -2.03 20.56 5.52
CA TRP A 46 -2.41 21.73 4.74
C TRP A 46 -2.30 23.03 5.54
N VAL A 47 -2.90 23.10 6.73
CA VAL A 47 -2.93 24.33 7.54
C VAL A 47 -1.50 24.82 7.86
N CYS A 48 -0.58 23.91 8.16
CA CYS A 48 0.82 24.26 8.43
C CYS A 48 1.58 24.71 7.18
N ASN A 49 1.14 24.34 5.98
CA ASN A 49 1.83 24.61 4.71
C ASN A 49 1.03 25.50 3.76
N GLN A 50 -0.09 26.09 4.20
CA GLN A 50 -0.97 26.91 3.36
C GLN A 50 -0.31 28.19 2.84
N HIS A 51 0.80 28.60 3.47
CA HIS A 51 1.60 29.74 3.04
C HIS A 51 2.42 29.45 1.76
N LEU A 52 2.59 28.17 1.39
CA LEU A 52 3.30 27.78 0.18
C LEU A 52 2.42 28.02 -1.06
N LYS A 53 2.95 28.70 -2.07
CA LYS A 53 2.26 28.92 -3.35
C LYS A 53 1.82 27.59 -3.97
N GLY A 54 0.56 27.50 -4.38
CA GLY A 54 -0.05 26.27 -4.90
C GLY A 54 -0.66 25.36 -3.83
N LEU A 55 -0.74 25.80 -2.57
CA LEU A 55 -1.47 25.16 -1.47
C LEU A 55 -2.54 26.06 -0.86
N GLU A 56 -3.15 26.92 -1.68
CA GLU A 56 -4.25 27.80 -1.28
C GLU A 56 -5.51 27.01 -0.85
N SER A 57 -5.58 25.73 -1.22
CA SER A 57 -6.57 24.78 -0.76
C SER A 57 -5.91 23.44 -0.41
N ALA A 58 -6.60 22.59 0.34
CA ALA A 58 -6.14 21.23 0.63
C ALA A 58 -6.18 20.30 -0.60
N MET A 59 -6.82 20.71 -1.70
CA MET A 59 -7.06 19.88 -2.89
C MET A 59 -5.79 19.24 -3.49
N PRO A 60 -4.65 19.95 -3.63
CA PRO A 60 -3.44 19.35 -4.18
C PRO A 60 -2.89 18.21 -3.32
N LEU A 61 -3.10 18.25 -2.00
CA LEU A 61 -2.73 17.16 -1.09
C LEU A 61 -3.76 16.03 -1.17
N THR A 62 -5.03 16.35 -0.99
CA THR A 62 -6.10 15.33 -0.85
C THR A 62 -6.33 14.56 -2.15
N ALA A 63 -6.23 15.21 -3.32
CA ALA A 63 -6.36 14.53 -4.60
C ALA A 63 -5.24 13.50 -4.84
N ARG A 64 -4.00 13.82 -4.45
CA ARG A 64 -2.87 12.89 -4.59
C ARG A 64 -3.01 11.69 -3.66
N PHE A 65 -3.31 11.94 -2.39
CA PHE A 65 -3.50 10.86 -1.42
C PHE A 65 -4.69 9.98 -1.75
N SER A 66 -5.81 10.53 -2.25
CA SER A 66 -6.93 9.73 -2.77
C SER A 66 -6.45 8.78 -3.87
N VAL A 67 -5.70 9.28 -4.86
CA VAL A 67 -5.16 8.44 -5.94
C VAL A 67 -4.20 7.37 -5.40
N TRP A 68 -3.32 7.70 -4.45
CA TRP A 68 -2.38 6.72 -3.88
C TRP A 68 -3.08 5.63 -3.08
N ILE A 69 -4.12 5.99 -2.32
CA ILE A 69 -4.93 5.02 -1.57
C ILE A 69 -5.72 4.14 -2.54
N ASP A 70 -6.48 4.76 -3.45
CA ASP A 70 -7.45 4.04 -4.29
C ASP A 70 -6.79 3.24 -5.41
N ARG A 71 -5.71 3.77 -6.02
CA ARG A 71 -5.09 3.15 -7.20
C ARG A 71 -3.78 2.44 -6.92
N HIS A 72 -3.04 2.89 -5.93
CA HIS A 72 -1.70 2.36 -5.64
C HIS A 72 -1.67 1.50 -4.38
N GLY A 73 -2.80 1.36 -3.66
CA GLY A 73 -2.91 0.48 -2.50
C GLY A 73 -2.15 0.99 -1.28
N LEU A 74 -1.93 2.31 -1.16
CA LEU A 74 -1.41 2.92 0.05
C LEU A 74 -2.43 2.70 1.18
N ALA A 75 -2.00 2.09 2.29
CA ALA A 75 -2.90 1.98 3.44
C ALA A 75 -3.15 3.36 4.06
N VAL A 76 -4.34 3.51 4.65
CA VAL A 76 -4.76 4.75 5.29
C VAL A 76 -3.81 5.13 6.44
N ASP A 77 -3.39 4.15 7.25
CA ASP A 77 -2.43 4.38 8.35
C ASP A 77 -1.05 4.83 7.86
N ASP A 78 -0.59 4.28 6.73
CA ASP A 78 0.66 4.69 6.09
C ASP A 78 0.54 6.13 5.57
N ALA A 79 -0.60 6.47 4.96
CA ALA A 79 -0.88 7.83 4.50
C ALA A 79 -0.88 8.84 5.68
N ILE A 80 -1.52 8.49 6.80
CA ILE A 80 -1.51 9.29 8.03
C ILE A 80 -0.08 9.47 8.54
N THR A 81 0.70 8.40 8.58
CA THR A 81 2.10 8.42 9.03
C THR A 81 2.95 9.35 8.18
N VAL A 82 2.82 9.26 6.84
CA VAL A 82 3.54 10.15 5.91
C VAL A 82 3.12 11.61 6.09
N MET A 83 1.82 11.89 6.20
CA MET A 83 1.34 13.26 6.38
C MET A 83 1.85 13.86 7.69
N ASN A 84 1.84 13.10 8.78
CA ASN A 84 2.32 13.54 10.08
C ASN A 84 3.85 13.69 10.11
N SER A 85 4.61 12.85 9.39
CA SER A 85 6.07 12.98 9.37
C SER A 85 6.52 14.28 8.70
N MET A 86 5.77 14.79 7.71
CA MET A 86 6.03 16.10 7.10
C MET A 86 5.85 17.28 8.05
N LEU A 87 5.10 17.10 9.15
CA LEU A 87 4.90 18.12 10.19
C LEU A 87 6.03 18.17 11.22
N SER A 88 7.02 17.29 11.14
CA SER A 88 8.19 17.38 12.02
C SER A 88 9.00 18.65 11.71
N PRO A 89 9.57 19.33 12.73
CA PRO A 89 10.37 20.54 12.51
C PRO A 89 11.51 20.35 11.50
N THR A 90 12.15 19.17 11.53
CA THR A 90 13.23 18.78 10.61
C THR A 90 12.78 18.74 9.16
N ASN A 91 11.53 18.35 8.89
CA ASN A 91 11.00 18.32 7.54
C ASN A 91 10.43 19.67 7.12
N MET A 92 9.73 20.37 8.03
CA MET A 92 9.10 21.66 7.74
C MET A 92 10.10 22.74 7.32
N GLN A 93 11.30 22.75 7.91
CA GLN A 93 12.35 23.70 7.53
C GLN A 93 12.85 23.53 6.08
N CYS A 94 12.56 22.40 5.43
CA CYS A 94 13.06 22.07 4.09
C CYS A 94 12.10 22.48 2.96
N PHE A 95 10.93 23.03 3.28
CA PHE A 95 9.91 23.35 2.28
C PHE A 95 9.80 24.85 2.04
N GLU A 96 10.52 25.34 1.04
CA GLU A 96 10.38 26.72 0.54
C GLU A 96 9.25 26.82 -0.49
N PHE A 97 8.96 25.71 -1.18
CA PHE A 97 7.93 25.64 -2.22
C PHE A 97 7.07 24.39 -2.08
N SER A 98 5.80 24.48 -2.50
CA SER A 98 4.88 23.34 -2.50
C SER A 98 5.41 22.16 -3.32
N GLY A 99 6.17 22.41 -4.39
CA GLY A 99 6.83 21.38 -5.19
C GLY A 99 7.79 20.49 -4.38
N GLN A 100 8.54 21.06 -3.43
CA GLN A 100 9.44 20.30 -2.56
C GLN A 100 8.67 19.40 -1.59
N LEU A 101 7.62 19.95 -0.95
CA LEU A 101 6.72 19.17 -0.11
C LEU A 101 6.10 18.00 -0.88
N MET A 102 5.57 18.26 -2.08
CA MET A 102 4.95 17.24 -2.92
C MET A 102 5.94 16.16 -3.37
N THR A 103 7.17 16.57 -3.69
CA THR A 103 8.24 15.63 -4.07
C THR A 103 8.60 14.72 -2.92
N LYS A 104 8.75 15.28 -1.71
CA LYS A 104 9.07 14.50 -0.51
C LYS A 104 7.93 13.55 -0.11
N LEU A 105 6.68 14.02 -0.15
CA LEU A 105 5.50 13.17 0.05
C LEU A 105 5.48 11.99 -0.93
N ALA A 106 5.70 12.24 -2.22
CA ALA A 106 5.73 11.19 -3.23
C ALA A 106 6.87 10.19 -3.00
N ALA A 107 8.05 10.66 -2.59
CA ALA A 107 9.19 9.81 -2.29
C ALA A 107 8.92 8.87 -1.09
N GLU A 108 8.38 9.40 0.01
CA GLU A 108 8.02 8.60 1.19
C GLU A 108 6.94 7.54 0.86
N VAL A 109 5.90 7.94 0.12
CA VAL A 109 4.87 7.00 -0.34
C VAL A 109 5.46 5.92 -1.24
N ALA A 110 6.33 6.29 -2.18
CA ALA A 110 6.99 5.32 -3.06
C ALA A 110 7.85 4.32 -2.28
N MET A 111 8.57 4.76 -1.25
CA MET A 111 9.35 3.88 -0.37
C MET A 111 8.47 2.89 0.39
N ILE A 112 7.34 3.35 0.94
CA ILE A 112 6.40 2.48 1.65
C ILE A 112 5.80 1.43 0.70
N LEU A 113 5.36 1.86 -0.48
CA LEU A 113 4.78 0.96 -1.47
C LEU A 113 5.79 -0.08 -1.96
N ASP A 114 7.05 0.31 -2.20
CA ASP A 114 8.12 -0.61 -2.57
C ASP A 114 8.42 -1.62 -1.45
N ARG A 115 8.49 -1.16 -0.19
CA ARG A 115 8.68 -2.03 0.97
C ARG A 115 7.56 -3.08 1.06
N ARG A 116 6.30 -2.66 0.97
CA ARG A 116 5.14 -3.57 1.01
C ARG A 116 5.14 -4.58 -0.14
N ARG A 117 5.50 -4.13 -1.34
CA ARG A 117 5.64 -5.04 -2.49
C ARG A 117 6.68 -6.12 -2.20
N LYS A 118 7.85 -5.73 -1.71
CA LYS A 118 8.93 -6.67 -1.34
C LYS A 118 8.52 -7.62 -0.21
N GLU A 119 7.80 -7.15 0.79
CA GLU A 119 7.27 -7.97 1.88
C GLU A 119 6.27 -9.02 1.36
N LYS A 120 5.37 -8.60 0.45
CA LYS A 120 4.42 -9.52 -0.19
C LYS A 120 5.13 -10.58 -1.03
N GLU A 121 6.11 -10.19 -1.84
CA GLU A 121 6.92 -11.12 -2.64
C GLU A 121 7.67 -12.13 -1.77
N ARG A 122 8.25 -11.68 -0.63
CA ARG A 122 8.91 -12.57 0.34
C ARG A 122 7.93 -13.53 1.01
N ALA A 123 6.75 -13.05 1.41
CA ALA A 123 5.72 -13.88 2.01
C ALA A 123 5.20 -14.94 1.02
N GLU A 124 4.99 -14.57 -0.24
CA GLU A 124 4.59 -15.51 -1.30
C GLU A 124 5.68 -16.55 -1.58
N PHE A 125 6.95 -16.14 -1.59
CA PHE A 125 8.06 -17.06 -1.74
C PHE A 125 8.13 -18.05 -0.57
N ALA A 126 8.07 -17.56 0.67
CA ALA A 126 8.07 -18.40 1.87
C ALA A 126 6.88 -19.36 1.91
N ALA A 127 5.69 -18.93 1.50
CA ALA A 127 4.51 -19.78 1.41
C ALA A 127 4.69 -20.90 0.37
N ARG A 128 5.26 -20.60 -0.80
CA ARG A 128 5.56 -21.61 -1.83
C ARG A 128 6.61 -22.60 -1.36
N GLU A 129 7.63 -22.13 -0.65
CA GLU A 129 8.67 -22.99 -0.09
C GLU A 129 8.11 -23.91 1.02
N ALA A 130 7.32 -23.36 1.94
CA ALA A 130 6.62 -24.13 2.96
C ALA A 130 5.72 -25.22 2.36
N GLN A 131 4.97 -24.88 1.29
CA GLN A 131 4.16 -25.86 0.56
C GLN A 131 5.02 -26.96 -0.07
N ARG A 132 6.15 -26.61 -0.71
CA ARG A 132 7.08 -27.60 -1.30
C ARG A 132 7.72 -28.51 -0.25
N VAL A 133 8.03 -27.98 0.94
CA VAL A 133 8.55 -28.77 2.05
C VAL A 133 7.48 -29.73 2.58
N ALA A 134 6.24 -29.25 2.74
CA ALA A 134 5.11 -30.09 3.14
C ALA A 134 4.83 -31.21 2.10
N ASP A 135 4.89 -30.89 0.82
CA ASP A 135 4.68 -31.86 -0.27
C ASP A 135 5.84 -32.89 -0.37
N ARG A 136 7.07 -32.48 -0.05
CA ARG A 136 8.25 -33.38 -0.01
C ARG A 136 8.23 -34.32 1.19
N ALA A 137 7.67 -33.90 2.33
CA ALA A 137 7.40 -34.75 3.49
C ALA A 137 6.22 -35.74 3.22
N SER A 138 6.15 -36.28 2.00
CA SER A 138 5.11 -37.21 1.59
C SER A 138 5.18 -38.51 2.41
N PRO A 139 4.04 -39.20 2.60
CA PRO A 139 3.94 -40.43 3.40
C PRO A 139 4.94 -41.54 3.01
N ALA A 140 5.43 -41.54 1.78
CA ALA A 140 6.39 -42.51 1.28
C ALA A 140 7.78 -42.39 1.95
N GLN A 141 8.25 -41.18 2.26
CA GLN A 141 9.51 -40.98 2.98
C GLN A 141 9.37 -41.33 4.46
N LEU A 142 8.23 -41.00 5.08
CA LEU A 142 7.92 -41.41 6.45
C LEU A 142 7.79 -42.94 6.56
N LYS A 143 7.23 -43.61 5.55
CA LYS A 143 7.19 -45.07 5.46
C LYS A 143 8.59 -45.66 5.28
N ALA A 144 9.43 -45.10 4.40
CA ALA A 144 10.80 -45.57 4.21
C ALA A 144 11.66 -45.43 5.48
N VAL A 145 11.53 -44.32 6.22
CA VAL A 145 12.21 -44.11 7.51
C VAL A 145 11.69 -45.08 8.58
N ARG A 146 10.37 -45.31 8.62
CA ARG A 146 9.76 -46.29 9.54
C ARG A 146 10.22 -47.72 9.25
N ASP A 147 10.26 -48.10 7.97
CA ASP A 147 10.70 -49.42 7.52
C ASP A 147 12.19 -49.62 7.84
N GLN A 148 13.05 -48.60 7.65
CA GLN A 148 14.46 -48.65 8.06
C GLN A 148 14.65 -48.79 9.58
N LEU A 149 13.88 -48.06 10.40
CA LEU A 149 13.97 -48.17 11.86
C LEU A 149 13.51 -49.55 12.36
N SER A 150 12.49 -50.14 11.72
CA SER A 150 12.04 -51.50 12.05
C SER A 150 13.07 -52.58 11.71
N GLN A 151 13.88 -52.38 10.67
CA GLN A 151 14.99 -53.30 10.34
C GLN A 151 16.14 -53.20 11.33
N ILE A 152 16.44 -52.01 11.88
CA ILE A 152 17.51 -51.83 12.87
C ILE A 152 17.13 -52.44 14.23
N GLY A 153 15.85 -52.38 14.63
CA GLY A 153 15.36 -52.99 15.87
C GLY A 153 15.23 -54.51 15.82
N ALA A 154 15.28 -55.14 14.64
CA ALA A 154 15.10 -56.58 14.46
C ALA A 154 16.42 -57.40 14.56
N PHE A 155 17.58 -56.75 14.74
CA PHE A 155 18.88 -57.41 14.92
C PHE A 155 19.35 -57.45 16.39
N GLY A 156 18.43 -57.23 17.34
CA GLY A 156 18.72 -57.09 18.77
C GLY A 156 18.12 -58.18 19.66
N ASP A 157 17.91 -59.39 19.14
CA ASP A 157 17.59 -60.61 19.92
C ASP A 157 18.59 -61.74 19.58
#